data_AF-A0A5N4CSV2-F1
#
_entry.id   AF-A0A5N4CSV2-F1
#
_cell.length_a   1.000
_cell.length_b   1.000
_cell.length_c   1.000
_cell.angle_alpha   90.00
_cell.angle_beta   90.00
_cell.angle_gamma   90.00
#
_symmetry.space_group_name_H-M   'P 1'
#
loop_
_entity.id
_entity.type
_entity.pdbx_description
1 polymer ?
#
loop_
_entity_poly.entity_id
_entity_poly.type
_entity_poly.pdbx_seq_one_letter_code
_entity_poly.pdbx_strand_id
1 'polypeptide(L)'
;MASVGATPGRTPQGPGPGEASTNFPCPAPVPGPGEAEEEEEEEPAEIHLCVLWNSGYLGIAYYDTSDSTIHFMPDAPDHESLKLLQRVLDEIDPQSVVTSAKQDENMTRFLGKLASQEHREPKRPEIIFLPSVDFGLEISKQRLLSGNYSFIPDSMTATEKILFLSSIIPFDCLLTVRALGGLLKFLARRRIGVELEDCNVSVPILGFKKFVL
;
A
#
# COMPACT_ATOMS: atom_id res chain seq x y z
N MET A 1 -10.03 1.54 64.45
CA MET A 1 -11.40 1.21 64.89
C MET A 1 -12.29 2.41 64.64
N ALA A 2 -13.42 2.21 63.94
CA ALA A 2 -14.76 2.81 64.11
C ALA A 2 -14.87 4.27 64.65
N SER A 3 -15.78 5.14 64.26
CA SER A 3 -16.96 5.10 63.38
C SER A 3 -17.58 6.51 63.43
N VAL A 4 -18.41 6.78 62.42
CA VAL A 4 -19.39 7.85 62.18
C VAL A 4 -20.15 8.39 63.42
N GLY A 5 -20.51 9.69 63.37
CA GLY A 5 -21.67 10.31 64.03
C GLY A 5 -21.84 11.76 63.55
N ALA A 6 -22.78 12.07 62.64
CA ALA A 6 -24.20 12.42 62.86
C ALA A 6 -24.46 13.89 63.31
N THR A 7 -25.21 14.59 62.44
CA THR A 7 -25.83 15.96 62.46
C THR A 7 -26.77 16.21 63.66
N PRO A 8 -27.60 17.30 63.79
CA PRO A 8 -27.80 18.56 63.02
C PRO A 8 -27.96 19.83 63.90
N GLY A 9 -28.17 21.03 63.33
CA GLY A 9 -28.80 22.12 64.11
C GLY A 9 -28.73 23.56 63.57
N ARG A 10 -29.74 23.94 62.76
CA ARG A 10 -30.58 25.16 62.88
C ARG A 10 -29.91 26.57 62.96
N THR A 11 -30.16 27.34 61.90
CA THR A 11 -30.20 28.83 61.75
C THR A 11 -31.18 29.51 62.74
N PRO A 12 -31.12 30.84 63.07
CA PRO A 12 -31.60 31.91 62.15
C PRO A 12 -31.15 33.38 62.37
N GLN A 13 -31.54 34.25 61.40
CA GLN A 13 -31.77 35.72 61.49
C GLN A 13 -30.55 36.63 61.74
N GLY A 14 -30.29 37.75 61.05
CA GLY A 14 -31.04 38.63 60.15
C GLY A 14 -30.18 39.90 59.93
N PRO A 15 -30.74 41.07 59.59
CA PRO A 15 -30.79 41.61 58.23
C PRO A 15 -30.01 42.93 58.03
N GLY A 16 -29.83 43.34 56.76
CA GLY A 16 -29.88 44.76 56.41
C GLY A 16 -28.78 45.25 55.45
N PRO A 17 -29.07 46.31 54.67
CA PRO A 17 -28.78 46.34 53.25
C PRO A 17 -27.75 47.40 52.86
N GLY A 18 -26.98 47.12 51.82
CA GLY A 18 -26.10 48.09 51.16
C GLY A 18 -26.31 47.96 49.66
N GLU A 19 -27.05 48.91 49.11
CA GLU A 19 -27.31 49.08 47.68
C GLU A 19 -25.99 49.22 46.90
N ALA A 20 -25.85 48.45 45.82
CA ALA A 20 -25.01 48.82 44.69
C ALA A 20 -25.61 48.21 43.42
N SER A 21 -26.39 49.01 42.70
CA SER A 21 -26.75 48.76 41.32
C SER A 21 -25.50 48.77 40.45
N THR A 22 -25.18 47.64 39.84
CA THR A 22 -24.47 47.63 38.54
C THR A 22 -25.07 46.52 37.68
N ASN A 23 -25.71 46.95 36.59
CA ASN A 23 -26.12 46.10 35.48
C ASN A 23 -24.91 45.33 34.94
N PHE A 24 -25.01 44.00 34.88
CA PHE A 24 -24.13 43.19 34.03
C PHE A 24 -24.99 42.32 33.09
N PRO A 25 -24.73 42.37 31.76
CA PRO A 25 -25.47 41.57 30.79
C PRO A 25 -25.11 40.08 30.91
N CYS A 26 -26.07 39.22 30.57
CA CYS A 26 -25.91 37.77 30.45
C CYS A 26 -24.71 37.43 29.54
N PRO A 27 -23.77 36.55 29.93
CA PRO A 27 -22.71 36.12 29.03
C PRO A 27 -23.32 35.26 27.92
N ALA A 28 -22.99 35.62 26.67
CA ALA A 28 -23.30 34.80 25.50
C ALA A 28 -22.60 33.43 25.61
N PRO A 29 -23.15 32.36 25.02
CA PRO A 29 -22.49 31.06 25.01
C PRO A 29 -21.15 31.19 24.29
N VAL A 30 -20.07 30.82 24.98
CA VAL A 30 -18.74 30.70 24.39
C VAL A 30 -18.83 29.59 23.33
N PRO A 31 -18.50 29.86 22.05
CA PRO A 31 -18.35 28.79 21.07
C PRO A 31 -17.26 27.84 21.58
N GLY A 32 -17.60 26.56 21.74
CA GLY A 32 -16.62 25.54 22.09
C GLY A 32 -15.46 25.54 21.08
N PRO A 33 -14.28 25.00 21.44
CA PRO A 33 -13.22 24.78 20.47
C PRO A 33 -13.85 23.96 19.35
N GLY A 34 -13.87 24.51 18.13
CA GLY A 34 -14.22 23.74 16.95
C GLY A 34 -13.29 22.53 16.95
N GLU A 35 -13.89 21.35 17.03
CA GLU A 35 -13.26 20.15 16.51
C GLU A 35 -13.00 20.49 15.04
N ALA A 36 -11.77 20.90 14.74
CA ALA A 36 -11.28 20.78 13.39
C ALA A 36 -11.37 19.29 13.13
N GLU A 37 -12.38 18.88 12.37
CA GLU A 37 -12.36 17.62 11.66
C GLU A 37 -11.06 17.69 10.86
N GLU A 38 -10.01 17.04 11.37
CA GLU A 38 -8.85 16.70 10.57
C GLU A 38 -9.43 15.84 9.47
N GLU A 39 -9.70 16.45 8.31
CA GLU A 39 -9.89 15.71 7.08
C GLU A 39 -8.63 14.85 6.97
N GLU A 40 -8.72 13.56 7.31
CA GLU A 40 -7.70 12.58 6.95
C GLU A 40 -7.53 12.73 5.45
N GLU A 41 -6.46 13.40 5.02
CA GLU A 41 -6.04 13.40 3.63
C GLU A 41 -5.81 11.94 3.29
N GLU A 42 -6.81 11.29 2.65
CA GLU A 42 -6.66 9.95 2.10
C GLU A 42 -5.40 9.99 1.24
N GLU A 43 -4.35 9.31 1.69
CA GLU A 43 -3.10 9.23 0.94
C GLU A 43 -3.45 8.69 -0.46
N PRO A 44 -3.02 9.37 -1.53
CA PRO A 44 -3.39 8.96 -2.87
C PRO A 44 -2.90 7.53 -3.12
N ALA A 45 -3.77 6.69 -3.67
CA ALA A 45 -3.43 5.31 -4.01
C ALA A 45 -2.15 5.26 -4.86
N GLU A 46 -1.16 4.50 -4.39
CA GLU A 46 0.12 4.33 -5.03
C GLU A 46 0.16 2.95 -5.68
N ILE A 47 0.57 2.92 -6.95
CA ILE A 47 0.72 1.68 -7.69
C ILE A 47 2.19 1.43 -8.02
N HIS A 48 2.70 0.28 -7.58
CA HIS A 48 4.06 -0.16 -7.85
C HIS A 48 4.05 -1.33 -8.82
N LEU A 49 4.48 -1.07 -10.05
CA LEU A 49 4.52 -2.05 -11.13
C LEU A 49 5.87 -2.75 -11.17
N CYS A 50 5.88 -4.07 -11.31
CA CYS A 50 7.03 -4.86 -11.70
C CYS A 50 6.82 -5.45 -13.10
N VAL A 51 7.78 -5.22 -13.99
CA VAL A 51 7.71 -5.66 -15.39
C VAL A 51 8.98 -6.40 -15.81
N LEU A 52 8.81 -7.48 -16.56
CA LEU A 52 9.89 -8.19 -17.24
C LEU A 52 9.47 -8.47 -18.68
N TRP A 53 10.36 -8.18 -19.63
CA TRP A 53 10.18 -8.59 -21.02
C TRP A 53 11.38 -9.39 -21.48
N ASN A 54 11.10 -10.52 -22.13
CA ASN A 54 12.11 -11.41 -22.67
C ASN A 54 11.51 -12.19 -23.84
N SER A 55 12.25 -12.27 -24.94
CA SER A 55 11.90 -13.14 -26.08
C SER A 55 10.48 -12.90 -26.63
N GLY A 56 10.00 -11.65 -26.62
CA GLY A 56 8.67 -11.29 -27.14
C GLY A 56 7.51 -11.55 -26.18
N TYR A 57 7.78 -11.94 -24.94
CA TYR A 57 6.77 -12.11 -23.89
C TYR A 57 7.00 -11.12 -22.75
N LEU A 58 5.89 -10.73 -22.13
CA LEU A 58 5.80 -9.76 -21.05
C LEU A 58 5.21 -10.44 -19.81
N GLY A 59 5.91 -10.32 -18.69
CA GLY A 59 5.42 -10.67 -17.37
C GLY A 59 5.19 -9.40 -16.56
N ILE A 60 3.98 -9.25 -16.01
CA ILE A 60 3.55 -8.06 -15.26
C ILE A 60 2.92 -8.47 -13.94
N ALA A 61 3.30 -7.77 -12.89
CA ALA A 61 2.57 -7.73 -11.63
C ALA A 61 2.65 -6.32 -11.05
N TYR A 62 1.60 -5.82 -10.41
CA TYR A 62 1.63 -4.57 -9.66
C TYR A 62 0.98 -4.74 -8.29
N TYR A 63 1.38 -3.89 -7.36
CA TYR A 63 0.77 -3.78 -6.03
C TYR A 63 0.03 -2.45 -5.96
N ASP A 64 -1.22 -2.51 -5.52
CA ASP A 64 -2.07 -1.34 -5.30
C ASP A 64 -2.19 -1.11 -3.79
N THR A 65 -1.77 0.05 -3.30
CA THR A 65 -1.84 0.36 -1.87
C THR A 65 -3.28 0.55 -1.39
N SER A 66 -4.21 0.93 -2.27
CA SER A 66 -5.61 1.21 -1.89
C SER A 66 -6.35 -0.02 -1.39
N ASP A 67 -6.12 -1.18 -2.02
CA ASP A 67 -6.74 -2.46 -1.64
C ASP A 67 -5.72 -3.48 -1.12
N SER A 68 -4.46 -3.08 -0.98
CA SER A 68 -3.33 -3.90 -0.54
C SER A 68 -3.25 -5.26 -1.26
N THR A 69 -3.58 -5.27 -2.56
CA THR A 69 -3.64 -6.49 -3.38
C THR A 69 -2.57 -6.47 -4.46
N ILE A 70 -2.02 -7.66 -4.76
CA ILE A 70 -1.15 -7.85 -5.91
C ILE A 70 -1.99 -8.27 -7.11
N HIS A 71 -1.90 -7.50 -8.18
CA HIS A 71 -2.51 -7.78 -9.45
C HIS A 71 -1.46 -8.33 -10.42
N PHE A 72 -1.80 -9.34 -11.21
CA PHE A 72 -0.88 -9.90 -12.19
C PHE A 72 -1.59 -10.32 -13.48
N MET A 73 -0.82 -10.34 -14.57
CA MET A 73 -1.26 -10.84 -15.86
C MET A 73 -0.37 -12.04 -16.24
N PRO A 74 -0.93 -13.19 -16.68
CA PRO A 74 -0.14 -14.29 -17.22
C PRO A 74 0.77 -13.85 -18.36
N ASP A 75 1.80 -14.64 -18.66
CA ASP A 75 2.79 -14.30 -19.69
C ASP A 75 2.07 -13.97 -21.02
N ALA A 76 2.17 -12.70 -21.42
CA ALA A 76 1.44 -12.18 -22.56
C ALA A 76 2.42 -11.84 -23.69
N PRO A 77 2.08 -12.10 -24.95
CA PRO A 77 2.92 -11.67 -26.06
C PRO A 77 2.94 -10.14 -26.14
N ASP A 78 4.13 -9.56 -26.18
CA ASP A 78 4.33 -8.15 -26.50
C ASP A 78 5.45 -8.03 -27.53
N HIS A 79 5.09 -7.50 -28.70
CA HIS A 79 6.03 -7.30 -29.80
C HIS A 79 7.16 -6.34 -29.38
N GLU A 80 8.23 -6.27 -30.19
CA GLU A 80 9.41 -5.43 -29.91
C GLU A 80 9.10 -3.95 -29.66
N SER A 81 7.94 -3.48 -30.11
CA SER A 81 7.45 -2.12 -29.86
C SER A 81 6.91 -1.87 -28.45
N LEU A 82 6.77 -2.92 -27.62
CA LEU A 82 6.27 -2.85 -26.24
C LEU A 82 4.93 -2.11 -26.10
N LYS A 83 4.01 -2.42 -27.01
CA LYS A 83 2.70 -1.72 -27.09
C LYS A 83 1.77 -2.16 -25.98
N LEU A 84 1.83 -3.44 -25.59
CA LEU A 84 1.05 -3.92 -24.46
C LEU A 84 1.55 -3.25 -23.19
N LEU A 85 2.87 -3.20 -22.97
CA LEU A 85 3.43 -2.48 -21.83
C LEU A 85 3.03 -0.99 -21.82
N GLN A 86 3.07 -0.30 -22.96
CA GLN A 86 2.61 1.08 -23.03
C GLN A 86 1.15 1.23 -22.58
N ARG A 87 0.25 0.35 -23.03
CA ARG A 87 -1.16 0.37 -22.61
C ARG A 87 -1.32 0.12 -21.12
N VAL A 88 -0.58 -0.84 -20.56
CA VAL A 88 -0.57 -1.13 -19.12
C VAL A 88 -0.19 0.13 -18.33
N LEU A 89 0.86 0.83 -18.77
CA LEU A 89 1.30 2.08 -18.12
C LEU A 89 0.26 3.20 -18.25
N ASP A 90 -0.44 3.27 -19.36
CA ASP A 90 -1.45 4.31 -19.62
C ASP A 90 -2.74 4.08 -18.83
N GLU A 91 -3.08 2.81 -18.55
CA GLU A 91 -4.30 2.44 -17.83
C GLU A 91 -4.11 2.44 -16.31
N ILE A 92 -2.94 1.98 -15.84
CA ILE A 92 -2.66 1.80 -14.41
C ILE A 92 -1.99 3.03 -13.80
N ASP A 93 -1.30 3.84 -14.61
CA ASP A 93 -0.54 5.03 -14.17
C ASP A 93 0.34 4.79 -12.93
N PRO A 94 1.29 3.83 -12.98
CA PRO A 94 2.04 3.45 -11.80
C PRO A 94 3.00 4.56 -11.34
N GLN A 95 3.16 4.69 -10.03
CA GLN A 95 4.14 5.60 -9.42
C GLN A 95 5.58 5.10 -9.62
N SER A 96 5.77 3.79 -9.68
CA SER A 96 7.09 3.18 -9.91
C SER A 96 7.04 1.98 -10.82
N VAL A 97 8.10 1.81 -11.63
CA VAL A 97 8.31 0.68 -12.53
C VAL A 97 9.60 -0.02 -12.15
N VAL A 98 9.44 -1.18 -11.52
CA VAL A 98 10.49 -2.06 -11.06
C VAL A 98 10.83 -3.08 -12.15
N THR A 99 12.12 -3.29 -12.38
CA THR A 99 12.60 -4.26 -13.37
C THR A 99 13.99 -4.78 -13.03
N SER A 100 14.43 -5.82 -13.76
CA SER A 100 15.80 -6.33 -13.70
C SER A 100 16.79 -5.32 -14.28
N ALA A 101 17.95 -5.16 -13.62
CA ALA A 101 19.09 -4.43 -14.16
C ALA A 101 19.66 -5.04 -15.45
N LYS A 102 19.36 -6.32 -15.72
CA LYS A 102 19.67 -7.00 -16.98
C LYS A 102 18.39 -7.09 -17.81
N GLN A 103 18.37 -6.38 -18.94
CA GLN A 103 17.24 -6.34 -19.87
C GLN A 103 17.72 -6.44 -21.31
N ASP A 104 16.81 -6.83 -22.18
CA ASP A 104 17.04 -6.77 -23.62
C ASP A 104 17.06 -5.32 -24.12
N GLU A 105 17.63 -5.11 -25.30
CA GLU A 105 17.84 -3.78 -25.87
C GLU A 105 16.51 -3.02 -26.08
N ASN A 106 15.46 -3.72 -26.54
CA ASN A 106 14.14 -3.11 -26.77
C ASN A 106 13.53 -2.55 -25.47
N MET A 107 13.63 -3.31 -24.38
CA MET A 107 13.15 -2.88 -23.07
C MET A 107 14.00 -1.73 -22.52
N THR A 108 15.34 -1.79 -22.65
CA THR A 108 16.24 -0.70 -22.26
C THR A 108 15.89 0.60 -23.00
N ARG A 109 15.66 0.52 -24.31
CA ARG A 109 15.25 1.67 -25.15
C ARG A 109 13.88 2.21 -24.74
N PHE A 110 12.93 1.33 -24.41
CA PHE A 110 11.60 1.72 -23.97
C PHE A 110 11.63 2.46 -22.63
N LEU A 111 12.33 1.90 -21.63
CA LEU A 111 12.49 2.55 -20.33
C LEU A 111 13.28 3.85 -20.41
N GLY A 112 14.29 3.93 -21.29
CA GLY A 112 14.99 5.17 -21.57
C GLY A 112 14.06 6.26 -22.11
N LYS A 113 13.15 5.91 -23.03
CA LYS A 113 12.11 6.84 -23.53
C LYS A 113 11.14 7.25 -22.42
N LEU A 114 10.71 6.29 -21.59
CA LEU A 114 9.80 6.54 -20.47
C LEU A 114 10.44 7.53 -19.46
N ALA A 115 11.73 7.37 -19.17
CA ALA A 115 12.49 8.30 -18.33
C ALA A 115 12.65 9.69 -18.95
N SER A 116 12.84 9.76 -20.27
CA SER A 116 13.14 11.01 -21.00
C SER A 116 11.91 11.84 -21.38
N GLN A 117 10.69 11.33 -21.22
CA GLN A 117 9.48 12.01 -21.64
C GLN A 117 9.25 13.28 -20.82
N GLU A 118 9.69 14.43 -21.35
CA GLU A 118 9.75 15.66 -20.56
C GLU A 118 8.37 16.29 -20.26
N HIS A 119 7.31 15.85 -20.96
CA HIS A 119 6.02 16.57 -21.05
C HIS A 119 4.80 15.70 -20.70
N ARG A 120 4.96 14.63 -19.92
CA ARG A 120 3.80 13.90 -19.36
C ARG A 120 3.34 14.57 -18.07
N GLU A 121 2.15 15.15 -18.10
CA GLU A 121 1.20 15.05 -16.97
C GLU A 121 0.32 13.83 -17.30
N PRO A 122 0.26 12.77 -16.47
CA PRO A 122 0.58 12.69 -15.03
C PRO A 122 2.06 12.48 -14.70
N LYS A 123 2.37 12.49 -13.40
CA LYS A 123 3.70 12.36 -12.78
C LYS A 123 4.42 11.12 -13.34
N ARG A 124 5.65 11.28 -13.84
CA ARG A 124 6.41 10.18 -14.46
C ARG A 124 6.72 9.07 -13.44
N PRO A 125 6.65 7.79 -13.81
CA PRO A 125 7.03 6.71 -12.92
C PRO A 125 8.53 6.75 -12.59
N GLU A 126 8.88 6.46 -11.34
CA GLU A 126 10.26 6.17 -10.94
C GLU A 126 10.67 4.80 -11.51
N ILE A 127 11.72 4.75 -12.33
CA ILE A 127 12.24 3.49 -12.87
C ILE A 127 13.29 2.92 -11.91
N ILE A 128 13.03 1.72 -11.40
CA ILE A 128 13.82 1.09 -10.35
C ILE A 128 14.42 -0.20 -10.86
N PHE A 129 15.75 -0.29 -10.85
CA PHE A 129 16.49 -1.48 -11.26
C PHE A 129 16.89 -2.31 -10.03
N LEU A 130 16.42 -3.55 -9.98
CA LEU A 130 16.87 -4.54 -9.01
C LEU A 130 17.92 -5.50 -9.64
N PRO A 131 18.84 -6.07 -8.85
CA PRO A 131 19.80 -7.05 -9.34
C PRO A 131 19.13 -8.20 -10.09
N SER A 132 19.67 -8.62 -11.23
CA SER A 132 19.07 -9.68 -12.05
C SER A 132 18.92 -11.02 -11.31
N VAL A 133 19.76 -11.26 -10.30
CA VAL A 133 19.70 -12.44 -9.44
C VAL A 133 18.41 -12.51 -8.61
N ASP A 134 17.80 -11.36 -8.30
CA ASP A 134 16.54 -11.29 -7.54
C ASP A 134 15.31 -11.75 -8.34
N PHE A 135 15.44 -11.82 -9.68
CA PHE A 135 14.44 -12.30 -10.63
C PHE A 135 14.70 -13.73 -11.12
N GLY A 136 15.60 -14.48 -10.47
CA GLY A 136 15.76 -15.90 -10.74
C GLY A 136 14.42 -16.63 -10.54
N LEU A 137 14.07 -17.54 -11.46
CA LEU A 137 12.77 -18.24 -11.41
C LEU A 137 12.57 -18.96 -10.08
N GLU A 138 13.54 -19.77 -9.67
CA GLU A 138 13.45 -20.58 -8.46
C GLU A 138 13.36 -19.71 -7.20
N ILE A 139 14.18 -18.66 -7.13
CA ILE A 139 14.16 -17.70 -6.02
C ILE A 139 12.81 -16.97 -5.97
N SER A 140 12.24 -16.62 -7.12
CA SER A 140 10.93 -15.95 -7.20
C SER A 140 9.80 -16.87 -6.78
N LYS A 141 9.81 -18.14 -7.22
CA LYS A 141 8.88 -19.18 -6.76
C LYS A 141 8.96 -19.36 -5.24
N GLN A 142 10.17 -19.50 -4.72
CA GLN A 142 10.37 -19.68 -3.29
C GLN A 142 9.86 -18.49 -2.49
N ARG A 143 10.10 -17.26 -2.97
CA ARG A 143 9.59 -16.02 -2.35
C ARG A 143 8.07 -15.97 -2.32
N LEU A 144 7.39 -16.47 -3.36
CA LEU A 144 5.93 -16.59 -3.38
C LEU A 144 5.45 -17.63 -2.35
N LEU A 145 6.06 -18.81 -2.31
CA LEU A 145 5.62 -19.87 -1.40
C LEU A 145 5.94 -19.57 0.08
N SER A 146 7.05 -18.87 0.34
CA SER A 146 7.46 -18.49 1.69
C SER A 146 6.94 -17.12 2.14
N GLY A 147 6.26 -16.36 1.27
CA GLY A 147 5.78 -15.02 1.58
C GLY A 147 4.76 -15.01 2.71
N ASN A 148 4.75 -13.96 3.53
CA ASN A 148 3.72 -13.78 4.55
C ASN A 148 2.52 -13.06 3.92
N TYR A 149 1.32 -13.62 4.05
CA TYR A 149 0.13 -13.16 3.37
C TYR A 149 -1.04 -13.10 4.36
N SER A 150 -1.67 -11.94 4.50
CA SER A 150 -2.70 -11.71 5.51
C SER A 150 -3.95 -12.58 5.32
N PHE A 151 -4.19 -13.06 4.09
CA PHE A 151 -5.29 -13.96 3.75
C PHE A 151 -4.99 -15.44 4.02
N ILE A 152 -3.76 -15.78 4.42
CA ILE A 152 -3.38 -17.17 4.74
C ILE A 152 -3.39 -17.37 6.26
N PRO A 153 -4.26 -18.25 6.78
CA PRO A 153 -4.29 -18.54 8.22
C PRO A 153 -3.01 -19.20 8.71
N ASP A 154 -2.59 -18.87 9.93
CA ASP A 154 -1.41 -19.47 10.60
C ASP A 154 -1.55 -21.00 10.80
N SER A 155 -2.79 -21.50 10.83
CA SER A 155 -3.07 -22.94 10.94
C SER A 155 -2.83 -23.72 9.66
N MET A 156 -2.67 -23.04 8.51
CA MET A 156 -2.50 -23.68 7.21
C MET A 156 -1.11 -24.31 7.12
N THR A 157 -1.06 -25.60 6.78
CA THR A 157 0.21 -26.30 6.58
C THR A 157 0.94 -25.78 5.34
N ALA A 158 2.26 -26.00 5.27
CA ALA A 158 3.05 -25.61 4.11
C ALA A 158 2.52 -26.23 2.80
N THR A 159 2.06 -27.49 2.83
CA THR A 159 1.48 -28.17 1.66
C THR A 159 0.16 -27.55 1.23
N GLU A 160 -0.74 -27.25 2.17
CA GLU A 160 -2.01 -26.58 1.87
C GLU A 160 -1.76 -25.18 1.29
N LYS A 161 -0.82 -24.42 1.85
CA LYS A 161 -0.41 -23.12 1.32
C LYS A 161 0.11 -23.23 -0.12
N ILE A 162 0.95 -24.22 -0.41
CA ILE A 162 1.44 -24.46 -1.77
C ILE A 162 0.28 -24.75 -2.73
N LEU A 163 -0.65 -25.63 -2.34
CA LEU A 163 -1.81 -25.97 -3.17
C LEU A 163 -2.73 -24.77 -3.41
N PHE A 164 -2.97 -23.96 -2.38
CA PHE A 164 -3.78 -22.76 -2.46
C PHE A 164 -3.13 -21.71 -3.36
N LEU A 165 -1.85 -21.39 -3.18
CA LEU A 165 -1.16 -20.45 -4.05
C LEU A 165 -1.08 -20.96 -5.49
N SER A 166 -0.93 -22.27 -5.69
CA SER A 166 -0.91 -22.89 -7.02
C SER A 166 -2.27 -22.86 -7.73
N SER A 167 -3.38 -22.67 -6.99
CA SER A 167 -4.70 -22.52 -7.60
C SER A 167 -4.97 -21.08 -8.07
N ILE A 168 -4.21 -20.10 -7.55
CA ILE A 168 -4.35 -18.68 -7.89
C ILE A 168 -3.28 -18.25 -8.89
N ILE A 169 -2.03 -18.63 -8.64
CA ILE A 169 -0.85 -18.17 -9.40
C ILE A 169 -0.45 -19.23 -10.44
N PRO A 170 -0.35 -18.87 -11.72
CA PRO A 170 0.11 -19.78 -12.77
C PRO A 170 1.65 -19.95 -12.68
N PHE A 171 2.12 -20.94 -11.92
CA PHE A 171 3.56 -21.19 -11.72
C PHE A 171 4.33 -21.70 -12.95
N ASP A 172 3.62 -22.00 -14.02
CA ASP A 172 4.11 -22.32 -15.36
C ASP A 172 4.41 -21.06 -16.19
N CYS A 173 3.79 -19.93 -15.87
CA CYS A 173 4.07 -18.62 -16.47
C CYS A 173 5.36 -18.02 -15.89
N LEU A 174 6.49 -18.29 -16.55
CA LEU A 174 7.82 -18.04 -16.01
C LEU A 174 8.09 -16.54 -15.78
N LEU A 175 7.65 -15.66 -16.67
CA LEU A 175 7.89 -14.22 -16.52
C LEU A 175 7.00 -13.61 -15.45
N THR A 176 5.74 -14.04 -15.37
CA THR A 176 4.77 -13.64 -14.34
C THR A 176 5.27 -14.01 -12.96
N VAL A 177 5.73 -15.25 -12.76
CA VAL A 177 6.30 -15.71 -11.49
C VAL A 177 7.52 -14.87 -11.09
N ARG A 178 8.39 -14.55 -12.05
CA ARG A 178 9.56 -13.69 -11.80
C ARG A 178 9.17 -12.26 -11.48
N ALA A 179 8.16 -11.70 -12.14
CA ALA A 179 7.64 -10.36 -11.87
C ALA A 179 7.00 -10.29 -10.49
N LEU A 180 6.15 -11.27 -10.12
CA LEU A 180 5.58 -11.42 -8.78
C LEU A 180 6.67 -11.50 -7.70
N GLY A 181 7.67 -12.36 -7.91
CA GLY A 181 8.81 -12.44 -7.01
C GLY A 181 9.55 -11.11 -6.89
N GLY A 182 9.88 -10.47 -8.02
CA GLY A 182 10.57 -9.18 -8.05
C GLY A 182 9.80 -8.08 -7.31
N LEU A 183 8.48 -8.04 -7.50
CA LEU A 183 7.59 -7.13 -6.79
C LEU A 183 7.63 -7.37 -5.28
N LEU A 184 7.46 -8.61 -4.81
CA LEU A 184 7.55 -8.93 -3.38
C LEU A 184 8.90 -8.51 -2.78
N LYS A 185 10.00 -8.68 -3.52
CA LYS A 185 11.34 -8.24 -3.09
C LYS A 185 11.41 -6.72 -2.95
N PHE A 186 10.81 -6.00 -3.90
CA PHE A 186 10.73 -4.56 -3.89
C PHE A 186 9.92 -4.04 -2.70
N LEU A 187 8.70 -4.54 -2.52
CA LEU A 187 7.80 -4.16 -1.43
C LEU A 187 8.47 -4.39 -0.07
N ALA A 188 9.06 -5.56 0.14
CA ALA A 188 9.77 -5.88 1.38
C ALA A 188 10.98 -4.96 1.65
N ARG A 189 11.65 -4.48 0.59
CA ARG A 189 12.81 -3.59 0.70
C ARG A 189 12.41 -2.13 0.98
N ARG A 190 11.32 -1.66 0.38
CA ARG A 190 10.83 -0.28 0.55
C ARG A 190 9.90 -0.11 1.75
N ARG A 191 9.31 -1.21 2.26
CA ARG A 191 8.28 -1.20 3.31
C ARG A 191 7.05 -0.37 2.91
N ILE A 192 6.61 -0.53 1.65
CA ILE A 192 5.47 0.22 1.08
C ILE A 192 4.23 0.12 1.97
N GLY A 193 3.65 1.27 2.34
CA GLY A 193 2.44 1.39 3.16
C GLY A 193 2.63 1.09 4.65
N VAL A 194 3.86 0.80 5.08
CA VAL A 194 4.23 0.51 6.48
C VAL A 194 5.60 1.13 6.81
N GLU A 195 5.95 2.23 6.17
CA GLU A 195 7.25 2.89 6.28
C GLU A 195 7.49 3.42 7.69
N LEU A 196 6.43 3.91 8.33
CA LEU A 196 6.44 4.48 9.69
C LEU A 196 6.18 3.44 10.79
N GLU A 197 5.74 2.25 10.41
CA GLU A 197 5.43 1.16 11.34
C GLU A 197 6.69 0.53 11.96
N ASP A 198 6.51 -0.16 13.09
CA ASP A 198 7.57 -0.93 13.73
C ASP A 198 8.22 -1.90 12.74
N CYS A 199 9.53 -2.14 12.85
CA CYS A 199 10.30 -2.95 11.90
C CYS A 199 9.82 -4.40 11.75
N ASN A 200 8.98 -4.88 12.66
CA ASN A 200 8.38 -6.21 12.64
C ASN A 200 7.12 -6.29 11.76
N VAL A 201 6.56 -5.14 11.35
CA VAL A 201 5.37 -5.08 10.48
C VAL A 201 5.79 -5.29 9.03
N SER A 202 5.28 -6.36 8.42
CA SER A 202 5.45 -6.62 6.98
C SER A 202 4.40 -5.88 6.17
N VAL A 203 4.74 -5.53 4.93
CA VAL A 203 3.78 -4.99 3.95
C VAL A 203 2.57 -5.93 3.86
N PRO A 204 1.34 -5.45 4.10
CA PRO A 204 0.15 -6.28 4.03
C PRO A 204 -0.12 -6.71 2.60
N ILE A 205 -0.46 -7.98 2.41
CA ILE A 205 -0.87 -8.50 1.10
C ILE A 205 -2.17 -9.25 1.33
N LEU A 206 -3.27 -8.66 0.88
CA LEU A 206 -4.63 -9.14 1.11
C LEU A 206 -5.11 -10.08 0.01
N GLY A 207 -4.42 -10.16 -1.12
CA GLY A 207 -4.73 -11.13 -2.16
C GLY A 207 -3.79 -11.11 -3.36
N PHE A 208 -4.02 -12.09 -4.24
CA PHE A 208 -3.51 -12.10 -5.60
C PHE A 208 -4.70 -12.12 -6.56
N LYS A 209 -4.76 -11.14 -7.47
CA LYS A 209 -5.83 -11.03 -8.46
C LYS A 209 -5.26 -11.08 -9.86
N LYS A 210 -5.84 -11.92 -10.71
CA LYS A 210 -5.55 -11.89 -12.14
C LYS A 210 -6.29 -10.71 -12.77
N PHE A 211 -5.62 -9.91 -13.58
CA PHE A 211 -6.25 -8.90 -14.42
C PHE A 211 -6.00 -9.17 -15.92
N VAL A 212 -6.79 -8.52 -16.75
CA VAL A 212 -6.70 -8.52 -18.21
C VAL A 212 -7.01 -7.11 -18.72
N LEU A 213 -6.42 -6.74 -19.85
CA LEU A 213 -6.63 -5.47 -20.55
C LEU A 213 -7.45 -5.68 -21.82
#